data_AF-A0A2E4ALW1-F1
#
_entry.id   AF-A0A2E4ALW1-F1
#
_cell.length_a   1.000
_cell.length_b   1.000
_cell.length_c   1.000
_cell.angle_alpha   90.00
_cell.angle_beta   90.00
_cell.angle_gamma   90.00
#
_symmetry.space_group_name_H-M   'P 1'
#
loop_
_entity.id
_entity.type
_entity.pdbx_description
1 polymer ?
#
loop_
_entity_poly.entity_id
_entity_poly.type
_entity_poly.pdbx_seq_one_letter_code
_entity_poly.pdbx_strand_id
1 'polypeptide(L)'
;MTLFSRRCRATVKEVAVPETILIRVTGNDRPGITTELLSLLAGLDAELQDIEQVVVRRQLTLGLAVVVPAGRDLVKEVLLFGWERGLEIDFEVVDAAPTRHARRQVVTILAPELSPTSLARASGAIAASGGNIHRIHRLSRFPVWSYELLVEGADLDKLQASVMDVAAQEEIDVAIQPHDLSRRSSRLVVLDVDSTLIRNEVIDLLGAEAGHRDAVAYLTERAMLGEIDYVDALKERVALLKGAKEDIIERAISKMILTAGGRTFIRTLKRLGYKVAIISGGFAPFTDHLARELDLDHAYSNTLQVVDGVLTGEVEGEIIDADRKATLLEDIALREGIPLEQTVAIGDGANDLPMLKKAGLGIAFNAKPALREAADTALNVPYLDAILFMLGVSREEVEAADALDTNSQ
;
A
#
# COMPACT_ATOMS: atom_id res chain seq x y z
N MET A 1 -23.26 -81.05 9.30
CA MET A 1 -22.65 -79.85 8.68
C MET A 1 -23.78 -78.92 8.26
N THR A 2 -23.87 -77.63 8.55
CA THR A 2 -23.29 -76.74 9.55
C THR A 2 -24.28 -75.57 9.55
N LEU A 3 -24.74 -75.18 10.74
CA LEU A 3 -25.80 -74.19 10.95
C LEU A 3 -25.40 -72.77 10.54
N PHE A 4 -26.38 -72.04 10.03
CA PHE A 4 -26.46 -70.58 9.93
C PHE A 4 -26.32 -69.93 11.32
N SER A 5 -25.29 -69.10 11.52
CA SER A 5 -25.23 -68.07 12.58
C SER A 5 -23.92 -67.29 12.48
N ARG A 6 -23.95 -66.08 11.90
CA ARG A 6 -23.01 -65.02 12.25
C ARG A 6 -23.80 -63.73 12.51
N ARG A 7 -24.11 -63.50 13.79
CA ARG A 7 -24.56 -62.21 14.31
C ARG A 7 -23.43 -61.20 14.12
N CYS A 8 -23.67 -60.17 13.32
CA CYS A 8 -22.84 -58.96 13.33
C CYS A 8 -23.27 -58.15 14.56
N ARG A 9 -22.50 -58.21 15.65
CA ARG A 9 -22.58 -57.23 16.74
C ARG A 9 -21.67 -56.07 16.35
N ALA A 10 -22.25 -55.01 15.81
CA ALA A 10 -21.60 -53.70 15.83
C ALA A 10 -21.81 -53.13 17.23
N THR A 11 -20.79 -53.24 18.09
CA THR A 11 -20.70 -52.45 19.31
C THR A 11 -20.49 -51.00 18.90
N VAL A 12 -21.54 -50.18 19.03
CA VAL A 12 -21.46 -48.73 19.06
C VAL A 12 -20.56 -48.37 20.24
N LYS A 13 -19.35 -47.89 19.97
CA LYS A 13 -18.59 -47.18 21.00
C LYS A 13 -19.33 -45.87 21.25
N GLU A 14 -19.86 -45.68 22.46
CA GLU A 14 -20.23 -44.36 22.95
C GLU A 14 -18.99 -43.46 22.87
N VAL A 15 -18.99 -42.52 21.93
CA VAL A 15 -17.97 -41.47 21.83
C VAL A 15 -18.34 -40.43 22.89
N ALA A 16 -17.66 -40.48 24.04
CA ALA A 16 -17.94 -39.65 25.21
C ALA A 16 -17.14 -38.34 25.25
N VAL A 17 -16.60 -37.88 24.13
CA VAL A 17 -15.91 -36.59 24.02
C VAL A 17 -16.61 -35.77 22.93
N PRO A 18 -17.04 -34.54 23.22
CA PRO A 18 -17.59 -33.67 22.18
C PRO A 18 -16.52 -33.39 21.12
N GLU A 19 -16.75 -33.87 19.90
CA GLU A 19 -15.89 -33.62 18.74
C GLU A 19 -16.29 -32.29 18.08
N THR A 20 -15.30 -31.52 17.62
CA THR A 20 -15.58 -30.33 16.80
C THR A 20 -15.69 -30.75 15.35
N ILE A 21 -16.76 -30.34 14.69
CA ILE A 21 -17.07 -30.67 13.30
C ILE A 21 -16.99 -29.39 12.49
N LEU A 22 -16.11 -29.37 11.49
CA LEU A 22 -16.08 -28.37 10.44
C LEU A 22 -17.12 -28.72 9.37
N ILE A 23 -18.11 -27.85 9.20
CA ILE A 23 -19.12 -27.91 8.15
C ILE A 23 -18.66 -26.98 7.03
N ARG A 24 -18.46 -27.52 5.82
CA ARG A 24 -18.16 -26.74 4.61
C ARG A 24 -19.37 -26.71 3.70
N VAL A 25 -19.82 -25.50 3.37
CA VAL A 25 -20.98 -25.25 2.52
C VAL A 25 -20.52 -24.52 1.26
N THR A 26 -20.78 -25.10 0.08
CA THR A 26 -20.43 -24.51 -1.22
C THR A 26 -21.61 -24.50 -2.17
N GLY A 27 -21.75 -23.43 -2.97
CA GLY A 27 -22.78 -23.37 -4.02
C GLY A 27 -23.15 -21.96 -4.43
N ASN A 28 -24.28 -21.81 -5.14
CA ASN A 28 -24.77 -20.50 -5.56
C ASN A 28 -25.24 -19.68 -4.36
N ASP A 29 -24.68 -18.47 -4.23
CA ASP A 29 -25.04 -17.52 -3.19
C ASP A 29 -26.47 -17.00 -3.38
N ARG A 30 -27.18 -16.84 -2.26
CA ARG A 30 -28.49 -16.18 -2.17
C ARG A 30 -28.75 -15.70 -0.74
N PRO A 31 -29.58 -14.65 -0.57
CA PRO A 31 -29.96 -14.18 0.75
C PRO A 31 -30.55 -15.29 1.62
N GLY A 32 -30.16 -15.34 2.90
CA GLY A 32 -30.78 -16.21 3.91
C GLY A 32 -30.05 -17.52 4.20
N ILE A 33 -29.10 -17.99 3.36
CA ILE A 33 -28.39 -19.27 3.60
C ILE A 33 -27.77 -19.32 5.00
N THR A 34 -26.99 -18.30 5.37
CA THR A 34 -26.31 -18.24 6.66
C THR A 34 -27.30 -18.22 7.82
N THR A 35 -28.38 -17.43 7.71
CA THR A 35 -29.42 -17.33 8.74
C THR A 35 -30.14 -18.66 8.95
N GLU A 36 -30.53 -19.33 7.87
CA GLU A 36 -31.26 -20.59 7.94
C GLU A 36 -30.38 -21.72 8.48
N LEU A 37 -29.11 -21.79 8.05
CA LEU A 37 -28.16 -22.79 8.56
C LEU A 37 -27.86 -22.58 10.04
N LEU A 38 -27.60 -21.34 10.48
CA LEU A 38 -27.39 -21.05 11.90
C LEU A 38 -28.63 -21.36 12.74
N SER A 39 -29.83 -21.13 12.20
CA SER A 39 -31.08 -21.49 12.87
C SER A 39 -31.25 -23.00 13.02
N LEU A 40 -30.89 -23.76 11.99
CA LEU A 40 -30.87 -25.23 12.04
C LEU A 40 -29.89 -25.73 13.10
N LEU A 41 -28.66 -25.21 13.11
CA LEU A 41 -27.64 -25.56 14.08
C LEU A 41 -28.04 -25.21 15.52
N ALA A 42 -28.67 -24.05 15.72
CA ALA A 42 -29.24 -23.67 17.02
C ALA A 42 -30.35 -24.64 17.47
N GLY A 43 -31.20 -25.11 16.55
CA GLY A 43 -32.22 -26.13 16.84
C GLY A 43 -31.65 -27.51 17.22
N LEU A 44 -30.36 -27.75 16.92
CA LEU A 44 -29.60 -28.93 17.31
C LEU A 44 -28.78 -28.73 18.59
N ASP A 45 -28.92 -27.58 19.26
CA ASP A 45 -28.11 -27.17 20.42
C ASP A 45 -26.59 -27.15 20.12
N ALA A 46 -26.21 -26.86 18.87
CA ALA A 46 -24.81 -26.76 18.47
C ALA A 46 -24.15 -25.48 19.02
N GLU A 47 -22.91 -25.60 19.50
CA GLU A 47 -22.07 -24.48 19.92
C GLU A 47 -21.13 -24.08 18.78
N LEU A 48 -21.23 -22.84 18.30
CA LEU A 48 -20.38 -22.29 17.25
C LEU A 48 -19.01 -21.89 17.82
N GLN A 49 -17.94 -22.48 17.28
CA GLN A 49 -16.55 -22.16 17.64
C GLN A 49 -15.93 -21.16 16.67
N ASP A 50 -16.20 -21.30 15.37
CA ASP A 50 -15.67 -20.42 14.33
C ASP A 50 -16.60 -20.37 13.11
N ILE A 51 -16.58 -19.25 12.38
CA ILE A 51 -17.36 -19.06 11.15
C ILE A 51 -16.62 -18.15 10.18
N GLU A 52 -16.41 -18.65 8.97
CA GLU A 52 -15.84 -17.87 7.87
C GLU A 52 -16.71 -17.98 6.62
N GLN A 53 -16.96 -16.85 5.96
CA GLN A 53 -17.74 -16.81 4.73
C GLN A 53 -17.06 -15.94 3.68
N VAL A 54 -17.00 -16.44 2.45
CA VAL A 54 -16.58 -15.67 1.29
C VAL A 54 -17.55 -15.91 0.13
N VAL A 55 -17.86 -14.84 -0.60
CA VAL A 55 -18.65 -14.91 -1.84
C VAL A 55 -17.82 -14.35 -2.98
N VAL A 56 -17.57 -15.17 -4.00
CA VAL A 56 -16.85 -14.75 -5.21
C VAL A 56 -17.74 -15.00 -6.42
N ARG A 57 -18.12 -13.92 -7.13
CA ARG A 57 -18.98 -14.00 -8.32
C ARG A 57 -20.26 -14.84 -8.12
N ARG A 58 -20.96 -14.63 -6.99
CA ARG A 58 -22.15 -15.38 -6.57
C ARG A 58 -21.92 -16.87 -6.25
N GLN A 59 -20.68 -17.28 -6.05
CA GLN A 59 -20.36 -18.58 -5.45
C GLN A 59 -20.02 -18.36 -3.98
N LEU A 60 -20.80 -19.00 -3.11
CA LEU A 60 -20.63 -19.02 -1.68
C LEU A 60 -19.66 -20.14 -1.28
N THR A 61 -18.73 -19.82 -0.39
CA THR A 61 -18.02 -20.77 0.46
C THR A 61 -18.21 -20.33 1.90
N LEU A 62 -18.80 -21.20 2.72
CA LEU A 62 -19.08 -20.95 4.14
C LEU A 62 -18.56 -22.12 4.96
N GLY A 63 -17.64 -21.83 5.89
CA GLY A 63 -17.10 -22.79 6.85
C GLY A 63 -17.62 -22.49 8.25
N LEU A 64 -18.09 -23.50 8.97
CA LEU A 64 -18.47 -23.39 10.38
C LEU A 64 -17.81 -24.50 11.20
N ALA A 65 -17.04 -24.15 12.22
CA ALA A 65 -16.59 -25.11 13.21
C ALA A 65 -17.59 -25.14 14.36
N VAL A 66 -18.22 -26.29 14.61
CA VAL A 66 -19.27 -26.44 15.63
C VAL A 66 -19.03 -27.65 16.52
N VAL A 67 -19.45 -27.55 17.77
CA VAL A 67 -19.54 -28.68 18.70
C VAL A 67 -21.01 -29.05 18.86
N VAL A 68 -21.35 -30.32 18.70
CA VAL A 68 -22.74 -30.78 18.81
C VAL A 68 -22.91 -31.77 19.96
N PRO A 69 -23.92 -31.61 20.83
CA PRO A 69 -24.21 -32.56 21.90
C PRO A 69 -24.48 -33.98 21.39
N ALA A 70 -24.09 -34.97 22.18
CA ALA A 70 -24.33 -36.38 21.87
C ALA A 70 -25.84 -36.68 21.70
N GLY A 71 -26.18 -37.51 20.71
CA GLY A 71 -27.57 -37.92 20.43
C GLY A 71 -28.33 -37.03 19.43
N ARG A 72 -27.70 -35.98 18.90
CA ARG A 72 -28.23 -35.17 17.79
C ARG A 72 -27.65 -35.65 16.45
N ASP A 73 -28.46 -35.71 15.41
CA ASP A 73 -28.05 -36.18 14.07
C ASP A 73 -27.68 -35.00 13.16
N LEU A 74 -26.61 -34.29 13.52
CA LEU A 74 -26.13 -33.09 12.81
C LEU A 74 -25.96 -33.33 11.31
N VAL A 75 -25.21 -34.39 10.97
CA VAL A 75 -24.80 -34.66 9.59
C VAL A 75 -26.02 -34.82 8.69
N LYS A 76 -27.01 -35.59 9.13
CA LYS A 76 -28.24 -35.82 8.37
C LYS A 76 -29.03 -34.53 8.14
N GLU A 77 -29.26 -33.74 9.19
CA GLU A 77 -30.08 -32.52 9.10
C GLU A 77 -29.40 -31.47 8.21
N VAL A 78 -28.09 -31.31 8.32
CA VAL A 78 -27.32 -30.36 7.51
C VAL A 78 -27.19 -30.84 6.05
N LEU A 79 -27.05 -32.14 5.79
CA LEU A 79 -27.09 -32.69 4.43
C LEU A 79 -28.45 -32.48 3.76
N LEU A 80 -29.55 -32.68 4.51
CA LEU A 80 -30.90 -32.41 4.01
C LEU A 80 -31.06 -30.92 3.67
N PHE A 81 -30.61 -30.04 4.57
CA PHE A 81 -30.58 -28.60 4.34
C PHE A 81 -29.85 -28.25 3.04
N GLY A 82 -28.66 -28.82 2.82
CA GLY A 82 -27.88 -28.59 1.60
C GLY A 82 -28.60 -29.05 0.36
N TRP A 83 -29.11 -30.29 0.35
CA TRP A 83 -29.83 -30.87 -0.77
C TRP A 83 -31.07 -30.07 -1.18
N GLU A 84 -31.91 -29.67 -0.22
CA GLU A 84 -33.12 -28.85 -0.48
C GLU A 84 -32.80 -27.50 -1.13
N ARG A 85 -31.56 -27.03 -0.96
CA ARG A 85 -31.11 -25.69 -1.34
C ARG A 85 -30.15 -25.70 -2.52
N GLY A 86 -29.82 -26.88 -3.04
CA GLY A 86 -28.82 -27.03 -4.10
C GLY A 86 -27.42 -26.60 -3.66
N LEU A 87 -27.09 -26.82 -2.37
CA LEU A 87 -25.76 -26.56 -1.80
C LEU A 87 -25.04 -27.89 -1.59
N GLU A 88 -23.75 -27.89 -1.84
CA GLU A 88 -22.85 -28.98 -1.50
C GLU A 88 -22.41 -28.80 -0.04
N ILE A 89 -22.42 -29.90 0.71
CA ILE A 89 -22.05 -29.92 2.12
C ILE A 89 -21.01 -31.01 2.33
N ASP A 90 -19.92 -30.65 3.00
CA ASP A 90 -18.87 -31.56 3.42
C ASP A 90 -18.57 -31.40 4.92
N PHE A 91 -18.07 -32.47 5.55
CA PHE A 91 -17.81 -32.51 6.98
C PHE A 91 -16.42 -33.03 7.27
N GLU A 92 -15.75 -32.42 8.24
CA GLU A 92 -14.46 -32.87 8.73
C GLU A 92 -14.42 -32.76 10.26
N VAL A 93 -13.95 -33.79 10.95
CA VAL A 93 -13.68 -33.70 12.39
C VAL A 93 -12.36 -32.97 12.58
N VAL A 94 -12.38 -31.86 13.30
CA VAL A 94 -11.24 -30.97 13.50
C VAL A 94 -10.95 -30.79 15.00
N ASP A 95 -9.75 -30.30 15.32
CA ASP A 95 -9.42 -29.90 16.69
C ASP A 95 -10.27 -28.69 17.11
N ALA A 96 -10.65 -28.65 18.39
CA ALA A 96 -11.47 -27.56 18.95
C ALA A 96 -10.73 -26.21 19.02
N ALA A 97 -9.41 -26.18 18.82
CA ALA A 97 -8.64 -24.95 18.92
C ALA A 97 -8.76 -24.12 17.63
N PRO A 98 -8.98 -22.79 17.71
CA PRO A 98 -8.96 -21.94 16.55
C PRO A 98 -7.62 -22.04 15.82
N THR A 99 -7.67 -21.89 14.49
CA THR A 99 -6.47 -22.01 13.65
C THR A 99 -5.45 -20.97 14.09
N ARG A 100 -4.30 -21.41 14.62
CA ARG A 100 -3.21 -20.49 14.98
C ARG A 100 -2.55 -20.00 13.70
N HIS A 101 -2.58 -18.70 13.49
CA HIS A 101 -1.90 -18.10 12.35
C HIS A 101 -0.43 -17.87 12.66
N ALA A 102 0.45 -18.31 11.76
CA ALA A 102 1.85 -17.91 11.76
C ALA A 102 1.99 -16.43 11.40
N ARG A 103 3.21 -15.90 11.48
CA ARG A 103 3.49 -14.53 11.01
C ARG A 103 3.05 -14.39 9.55
N ARG A 104 2.28 -13.34 9.30
CA ARG A 104 1.74 -13.01 7.99
C ARG A 104 2.44 -11.80 7.41
N GLN A 105 2.64 -11.84 6.11
CA GLN A 105 3.14 -10.76 5.29
C GLN A 105 2.06 -10.39 4.28
N VAL A 106 2.04 -9.13 3.89
CA VAL A 106 1.25 -8.64 2.78
C VAL A 106 2.20 -8.35 1.63
N VAL A 107 2.00 -9.05 0.52
CA VAL A 107 2.71 -8.80 -0.74
C VAL A 107 1.76 -8.08 -1.68
N THR A 108 2.00 -6.81 -1.94
CA THR A 108 1.23 -6.01 -2.89
C THR A 108 1.97 -5.97 -4.21
N ILE A 109 1.33 -6.46 -5.27
CA ILE A 109 1.88 -6.49 -6.63
C ILE A 109 1.11 -5.47 -7.48
N LEU A 110 1.82 -4.64 -8.22
CA LEU A 110 1.21 -3.60 -9.05
C LEU A 110 1.99 -3.36 -10.34
N ALA A 111 1.24 -3.10 -11.41
CA ALA A 111 1.76 -2.80 -12.75
C ALA A 111 0.66 -2.18 -13.61
N PRO A 112 0.98 -1.50 -14.74
CA PRO A 112 -0.04 -1.00 -15.67
C PRO A 112 -1.03 -2.09 -16.09
N GLU A 113 -0.53 -3.30 -16.35
CA GLU A 113 -1.30 -4.52 -16.56
C GLU A 113 -0.60 -5.70 -15.89
N LEU A 114 -1.37 -6.67 -15.37
CA LEU A 114 -0.82 -7.89 -14.77
C LEU A 114 -1.25 -9.12 -15.55
N SER A 115 -0.25 -9.81 -16.13
CA SER A 115 -0.47 -11.06 -16.87
C SER A 115 -0.56 -12.27 -15.92
N PRO A 116 -1.23 -13.37 -16.35
CA PRO A 116 -1.16 -14.64 -15.62
C PRO A 116 0.27 -15.14 -15.42
N THR A 117 1.17 -14.89 -16.38
CA THR A 117 2.58 -15.29 -16.30
C THR A 117 3.29 -14.56 -15.16
N SER A 118 3.11 -13.25 -15.05
CA SER A 118 3.75 -12.42 -14.03
C SER A 118 3.25 -12.80 -12.63
N LEU A 119 1.93 -13.03 -12.49
CA LEU A 119 1.35 -13.52 -11.23
C LEU A 119 1.79 -14.95 -10.90
N ALA A 120 1.96 -15.84 -11.89
CA ALA A 120 2.48 -17.19 -11.69
C ALA A 120 3.94 -17.16 -11.20
N ARG A 121 4.77 -16.28 -11.75
CA ARG A 121 6.16 -16.10 -11.29
C ARG A 121 6.23 -15.53 -9.88
N ALA A 122 5.44 -14.49 -9.58
CA ALA A 122 5.41 -13.90 -8.25
C ALA A 122 4.90 -14.89 -7.18
N SER A 123 3.82 -15.62 -7.47
CA SER A 123 3.31 -16.67 -6.59
C SER A 123 4.29 -17.86 -6.46
N GLY A 124 5.00 -18.21 -7.52
CA GLY A 124 6.08 -19.19 -7.47
C GLY A 124 7.26 -18.76 -6.58
N ALA A 125 7.65 -17.49 -6.63
CA ALA A 125 8.69 -16.92 -5.77
C ALA A 125 8.26 -16.91 -4.29
N ILE A 126 6.98 -16.59 -4.01
CA ILE A 126 6.39 -16.73 -2.68
C ILE A 126 6.47 -18.19 -2.20
N ALA A 127 6.04 -19.15 -3.03
CA ALA A 127 6.09 -20.57 -2.67
C ALA A 127 7.52 -21.07 -2.42
N ALA A 128 8.50 -20.61 -3.22
CA ALA A 128 9.92 -20.96 -3.05
C ALA A 128 10.52 -20.44 -1.74
N SER A 129 9.95 -19.38 -1.16
CA SER A 129 10.31 -18.87 0.18
C SER A 129 9.67 -19.65 1.35
N GLY A 130 8.85 -20.66 1.05
CA GLY A 130 8.05 -21.40 2.04
C GLY A 130 6.70 -20.76 2.37
N GLY A 131 6.35 -19.65 1.70
CA GLY A 131 5.10 -18.94 1.92
C GLY A 131 3.90 -19.61 1.28
N ASN A 132 2.78 -19.66 2.02
CA ASN A 132 1.47 -20.00 1.48
C ASN A 132 0.62 -18.74 1.26
N ILE A 133 -0.08 -18.65 0.14
CA ILE A 133 -1.00 -17.53 -0.14
C ILE A 133 -2.37 -17.88 0.43
N HIS A 134 -2.77 -17.21 1.51
CA HIS A 134 -4.06 -17.41 2.18
C HIS A 134 -5.19 -16.67 1.48
N ARG A 135 -4.90 -15.50 0.90
CA ARG A 135 -5.90 -14.65 0.27
C ARG A 135 -5.27 -13.84 -0.83
N ILE A 136 -6.02 -13.66 -1.92
CA ILE A 136 -5.72 -12.67 -2.96
C ILE A 136 -6.89 -11.70 -2.99
N HIS A 137 -6.59 -10.42 -2.84
CA HIS A 137 -7.56 -9.33 -2.92
C HIS A 137 -7.16 -8.35 -4.01
N ARG A 138 -8.12 -7.93 -4.83
CA ARG A 138 -7.86 -6.92 -5.87
C ARG A 138 -8.03 -5.55 -5.24
N LEU A 139 -6.98 -4.74 -5.27
CA LEU A 139 -7.02 -3.35 -4.80
C LEU A 139 -7.41 -2.39 -5.92
N SER A 140 -7.05 -2.68 -7.17
CA SER A 140 -7.31 -1.77 -8.29
C SER A 140 -7.24 -2.44 -9.66
N ARG A 141 -7.93 -1.86 -10.65
CA ARG A 141 -7.68 -2.06 -12.10
C ARG A 141 -7.37 -0.75 -12.85
N PHE A 142 -7.45 0.38 -12.16
CA PHE A 142 -7.20 1.71 -12.69
C PHE A 142 -6.69 2.65 -11.58
N PRO A 143 -5.63 3.45 -11.79
CA PRO A 143 -4.89 3.61 -13.05
C PRO A 143 -3.96 2.43 -13.36
N VAL A 144 -3.73 1.56 -12.39
CA VAL A 144 -2.90 0.36 -12.48
C VAL A 144 -3.61 -0.85 -11.91
N TRP A 145 -3.22 -2.04 -12.34
CA TRP A 145 -3.67 -3.29 -11.75
C TRP A 145 -2.91 -3.50 -10.46
N SER A 146 -3.63 -3.76 -9.37
CA SER A 146 -3.01 -4.02 -8.08
C SER A 146 -3.72 -5.16 -7.35
N TYR A 147 -2.93 -6.10 -6.84
CA TYR A 147 -3.40 -7.22 -6.02
C TYR A 147 -2.59 -7.31 -4.74
N GLU A 148 -3.31 -7.52 -3.64
CA GLU A 148 -2.78 -7.81 -2.33
C GLU A 148 -2.82 -9.33 -2.09
N LEU A 149 -1.68 -9.92 -1.77
CA LEU A 149 -1.54 -11.32 -1.41
C LEU A 149 -1.21 -11.42 0.08
N LEU A 150 -2.09 -12.05 0.85
CA LEU A 150 -1.82 -12.38 2.24
C LEU A 150 -1.01 -13.68 2.30
N VAL A 151 0.25 -13.58 2.69
CA VAL A 151 1.21 -14.69 2.71
C VAL A 151 1.49 -15.11 4.15
N GLU A 152 1.47 -16.41 4.41
CA GLU A 152 1.74 -16.98 5.73
C GLU A 152 2.90 -17.98 5.66
N GLY A 153 3.75 -17.99 6.69
CA GLY A 153 4.81 -19.00 6.85
C GLY A 153 6.09 -18.80 6.02
N ALA A 154 6.19 -17.72 5.25
CA ALA A 154 7.38 -17.40 4.46
C ALA A 154 8.60 -17.02 5.32
N ASP A 155 9.78 -17.42 4.87
CA ASP A 155 11.05 -16.84 5.29
C ASP A 155 11.19 -15.43 4.69
N LEU A 156 11.22 -14.39 5.53
CA LEU A 156 11.10 -12.99 5.08
C LEU A 156 12.27 -12.57 4.18
N ASP A 157 13.50 -12.95 4.52
CA ASP A 157 14.68 -12.58 3.76
C ASP A 157 14.65 -13.24 2.37
N LYS A 158 14.26 -14.53 2.32
CA LYS A 158 14.08 -15.24 1.04
C LYS A 158 12.92 -14.71 0.23
N LEU A 159 11.81 -14.37 0.88
CA LEU A 159 10.63 -13.80 0.23
C LEU A 159 10.99 -12.48 -0.43
N GLN A 160 11.67 -11.60 0.30
CA GLN A 160 12.10 -10.31 -0.21
C GLN A 160 13.04 -10.49 -1.41
N ALA A 161 14.09 -11.31 -1.28
CA ALA A 161 15.01 -11.56 -2.39
C ALA A 161 14.29 -12.14 -3.63
N SER A 162 13.52 -13.22 -3.48
CA SER A 162 12.92 -13.92 -4.61
C SER A 162 11.85 -13.10 -5.33
N VAL A 163 11.05 -12.36 -4.59
CA VAL A 163 9.97 -11.54 -5.15
C VAL A 163 10.52 -10.28 -5.80
N MET A 164 11.56 -9.66 -5.24
CA MET A 164 12.22 -8.51 -5.88
C MET A 164 12.94 -8.89 -7.18
N ASP A 165 13.55 -10.08 -7.25
CA ASP A 165 14.11 -10.62 -8.50
C ASP A 165 13.03 -10.77 -9.58
N VAL A 166 11.85 -11.28 -9.21
CA VAL A 166 10.71 -11.37 -10.13
C VAL A 166 10.18 -9.99 -10.51
N ALA A 167 10.13 -9.05 -9.56
CA ALA A 167 9.69 -7.69 -9.80
C ALA A 167 10.54 -7.03 -10.90
N ALA A 168 11.86 -7.17 -10.81
CA ALA A 168 12.79 -6.66 -11.81
C ALA A 168 12.65 -7.35 -13.18
N GLN A 169 12.44 -8.68 -13.21
CA GLN A 169 12.33 -9.44 -14.47
C GLN A 169 11.01 -9.22 -15.22
N GLU A 170 9.92 -9.03 -14.48
CA GLU A 170 8.57 -8.87 -15.03
C GLU A 170 8.18 -7.40 -15.18
N GLU A 171 9.06 -6.46 -14.81
CA GLU A 171 8.78 -5.01 -14.81
C GLU A 171 7.50 -4.66 -14.04
N ILE A 172 7.31 -5.32 -12.89
CA ILE A 172 6.21 -5.07 -11.95
C ILE A 172 6.79 -4.47 -10.68
N ASP A 173 6.01 -3.65 -9.96
CA ASP A 173 6.44 -3.20 -8.64
C ASP A 173 5.81 -4.05 -7.54
N VAL A 174 6.56 -4.21 -6.46
CA VAL A 174 6.15 -5.02 -5.32
C VAL A 174 6.48 -4.30 -4.01
N ALA A 175 5.52 -4.33 -3.09
CA ALA A 175 5.70 -3.94 -1.70
C ALA A 175 5.46 -5.13 -0.79
N ILE A 176 6.38 -5.39 0.13
CA ILE A 176 6.25 -6.45 1.14
C ILE A 176 6.18 -5.76 2.50
N GLN A 177 5.12 -6.01 3.25
CA GLN A 177 4.89 -5.38 4.55
C GLN A 177 4.41 -6.42 5.57
N PRO A 178 4.74 -6.23 6.86
CA PRO A 178 4.17 -7.06 7.91
C PRO A 178 2.64 -6.92 7.94
N HIS A 179 1.95 -8.03 8.14
CA HIS A 179 0.51 -8.02 8.40
C HIS A 179 0.23 -7.89 9.90
N ASP A 180 0.54 -6.72 10.45
CA ASP A 180 0.26 -6.39 11.85
C ASP A 180 -0.29 -4.97 11.99
N LEU A 181 -0.41 -4.49 13.23
CA LEU A 181 -0.93 -3.15 13.51
C LEU A 181 -0.08 -2.04 12.90
N SER A 182 1.22 -2.26 12.70
CA SER A 182 2.15 -1.24 12.19
C SER A 182 1.76 -0.79 10.78
N ARG A 183 1.30 -1.72 9.93
CA ARG A 183 0.82 -1.44 8.56
C ARG A 183 -0.32 -0.43 8.50
N ARG A 184 -1.16 -0.39 9.55
CA ARG A 184 -2.31 0.53 9.63
C ARG A 184 -2.01 1.74 10.52
N SER A 185 -0.78 1.88 10.99
CA SER A 185 -0.41 2.86 11.99
C SER A 185 0.33 4.06 11.44
N SER A 186 0.68 4.09 10.15
CA SER A 186 1.31 5.28 9.55
C SER A 186 0.38 6.50 9.66
N ARG A 187 0.94 7.64 10.05
CA ARG A 187 0.19 8.90 10.30
C ARG A 187 0.84 10.13 9.70
N LEU A 188 2.07 10.05 9.24
CA LEU A 188 2.77 11.15 8.55
C LEU A 188 3.26 10.66 7.19
N VAL A 189 2.97 11.41 6.14
CA VAL A 189 3.57 11.23 4.82
C VAL A 189 4.37 12.49 4.49
N VAL A 190 5.63 12.31 4.13
CA VAL A 190 6.54 13.36 3.69
C VAL A 190 6.94 13.08 2.25
N LEU A 191 6.76 14.07 1.37
CA LEU A 191 7.10 13.95 -0.04
C LEU A 191 8.21 14.91 -0.44
N ASP A 192 9.06 14.48 -1.37
CA ASP A 192 9.73 15.43 -2.25
C ASP A 192 8.72 16.12 -3.18
N VAL A 193 9.12 17.26 -3.73
CA VAL A 193 8.30 18.08 -4.62
C VAL A 193 8.68 17.82 -6.06
N ASP A 194 9.89 18.22 -6.45
CA ASP A 194 10.39 18.09 -7.82
C ASP A 194 10.42 16.62 -8.23
N SER A 195 9.99 16.32 -9.45
CA SER A 195 9.90 14.94 -10.00
C SER A 195 9.09 13.91 -9.18
N THR A 196 8.44 14.32 -8.09
CA THR A 196 7.64 13.48 -7.19
C THR A 196 6.20 13.99 -7.09
N LEU A 197 5.94 15.06 -6.32
CA LEU A 197 4.59 15.67 -6.23
C LEU A 197 4.23 16.44 -7.51
N ILE A 198 5.22 17.02 -8.16
CA ILE A 198 5.11 17.66 -9.47
C ILE A 198 6.00 16.95 -10.49
N ARG A 199 5.68 17.12 -11.78
CA ARG A 199 6.44 16.51 -12.89
C ARG A 199 7.65 17.33 -13.33
N ASN A 200 7.74 18.56 -12.85
CA ASN A 200 8.75 19.51 -13.26
C ASN A 200 9.88 19.57 -12.23
N GLU A 201 11.01 20.10 -12.67
CA GLU A 201 12.03 20.68 -11.81
C GLU A 201 11.77 22.19 -11.70
N VAL A 202 11.50 22.69 -10.50
CA VAL A 202 11.17 24.11 -10.27
C VAL A 202 12.28 25.04 -10.77
N ILE A 203 13.54 24.67 -10.55
CA ILE A 203 14.69 25.47 -10.99
C ILE A 203 14.77 25.58 -12.52
N ASP A 204 14.38 24.53 -13.25
CA ASP A 204 14.35 24.55 -14.71
C ASP A 204 13.24 25.45 -15.24
N LEU A 205 12.09 25.49 -14.56
CA LEU A 205 11.00 26.42 -14.88
C LEU A 205 11.46 27.88 -14.70
N LEU A 206 12.13 28.19 -13.59
CA LEU A 206 12.71 29.52 -13.34
C LEU A 206 13.80 29.87 -14.36
N GLY A 207 14.70 28.93 -14.66
CA GLY A 207 15.74 29.11 -15.67
C GLY A 207 15.14 29.42 -17.04
N ALA A 208 14.04 28.77 -17.42
CA ALA A 208 13.35 29.07 -18.67
C ALA A 208 12.73 30.48 -18.68
N GLU A 209 12.10 30.92 -17.58
CA GLU A 209 11.56 32.28 -17.47
C GLU A 209 12.64 33.36 -17.44
N ALA A 210 13.83 33.05 -16.92
CA ALA A 210 14.98 33.93 -16.89
C ALA A 210 15.79 33.93 -18.21
N GLY A 211 15.45 33.09 -19.19
CA GLY A 211 16.18 32.98 -20.46
C GLY A 211 17.48 32.15 -20.38
N HIS A 212 17.64 31.35 -19.33
CA HIS A 212 18.83 30.54 -19.02
C HIS A 212 18.54 29.02 -19.00
N ARG A 213 17.48 28.56 -19.68
CA ARG A 213 17.04 27.14 -19.70
C ARG A 213 18.20 26.16 -19.91
N ASP A 214 18.97 26.34 -20.98
CA ASP A 214 19.99 25.36 -21.37
C ASP A 214 21.15 25.30 -20.36
N ALA A 215 21.51 26.46 -19.78
CA ALA A 215 22.56 26.54 -18.77
C ALA A 215 22.14 25.89 -17.45
N VAL A 216 20.90 26.11 -17.01
CA VAL A 216 20.36 25.48 -15.81
C VAL A 216 20.25 23.96 -15.99
N ALA A 217 19.70 23.51 -17.11
CA ALA A 217 19.56 22.08 -17.41
C ALA A 217 20.93 21.36 -17.42
N TYR A 218 21.95 21.97 -18.02
CA TYR A 218 23.32 21.45 -18.02
C TYR A 218 23.89 21.28 -16.61
N LEU A 219 23.69 22.26 -15.73
CA LEU A 219 24.13 22.16 -14.33
C LEU A 219 23.32 21.12 -13.53
N THR A 220 22.01 21.05 -13.75
CA THR A 220 21.14 20.05 -13.11
C THR A 220 21.59 18.63 -13.48
N GLU A 221 21.89 18.36 -14.75
CA GLU A 221 22.38 17.05 -15.22
C GLU A 221 23.71 16.68 -14.56
N ARG A 222 24.67 17.60 -14.48
CA ARG A 222 25.97 17.35 -13.82
C ARG A 222 25.85 17.08 -12.32
N ALA A 223 24.99 17.83 -11.62
CA ALA A 223 24.70 17.59 -10.21
C ALA A 223 24.07 16.21 -9.99
N MET A 224 23.12 15.85 -10.85
CA MET A 224 22.45 14.55 -10.85
C MET A 224 23.39 13.37 -11.15
N LEU A 225 24.48 13.59 -11.89
CA LEU A 225 25.55 12.62 -12.15
C LEU A 225 26.59 12.56 -11.02
N GLY A 226 26.48 13.43 -10.00
CA GLY A 226 27.45 13.52 -8.90
C GLY A 226 28.77 14.17 -9.28
N GLU A 227 28.84 14.90 -10.40
CA GLU A 227 30.05 15.60 -10.83
C GLU A 227 30.30 16.90 -10.06
N ILE A 228 29.24 17.46 -9.47
CA ILE A 228 29.26 18.69 -8.68
C ILE A 228 28.50 18.40 -7.38
N ASP A 229 29.00 18.94 -6.26
CA ASP A 229 28.28 18.91 -5.00
C ASP A 229 26.90 19.58 -5.13
N TYR A 230 25.90 19.03 -4.44
CA TYR A 230 24.52 19.51 -4.55
C TYR A 230 24.38 21.00 -4.19
N VAL A 231 25.04 21.44 -3.11
CA VAL A 231 24.94 22.81 -2.62
C VAL A 231 25.60 23.77 -3.60
N ASP A 232 26.77 23.40 -4.12
CA ASP A 232 27.48 24.19 -5.12
C ASP A 232 26.69 24.29 -6.43
N ALA A 233 26.15 23.16 -6.91
CA ALA A 233 25.31 23.14 -8.10
C ALA A 233 24.01 23.95 -7.94
N LEU A 234 23.40 23.95 -6.74
CA LEU A 234 22.25 24.81 -6.46
C LEU A 234 22.62 26.29 -6.54
N LYS A 235 23.73 26.70 -5.90
CA LYS A 235 24.20 28.09 -5.94
C LYS A 235 24.53 28.54 -7.36
N GLU A 236 25.20 27.70 -8.15
CA GLU A 236 25.50 28.02 -9.55
C GLU A 236 24.23 28.20 -10.39
N ARG A 237 23.23 27.33 -10.21
CA ARG A 237 21.94 27.44 -10.91
C ARG A 237 21.16 28.69 -10.50
N VAL A 238 21.14 29.02 -9.21
CA VAL A 238 20.45 30.21 -8.70
C VAL A 238 21.17 31.50 -9.13
N ALA A 239 22.49 31.49 -9.24
CA ALA A 239 23.27 32.63 -9.72
C ALA A 239 22.89 33.03 -11.17
N LEU A 240 22.45 32.08 -12.00
CA LEU A 240 21.94 32.36 -13.35
C LEU A 240 20.62 33.16 -13.34
N LEU A 241 19.90 33.21 -12.22
CA LEU A 241 18.65 33.97 -12.09
C LEU A 241 18.89 35.43 -11.69
N LYS A 242 20.15 35.82 -11.44
CA LYS A 242 20.50 37.16 -10.98
C LYS A 242 20.04 38.24 -11.94
N GLY A 243 19.34 39.25 -11.40
CA GLY A 243 18.83 40.38 -12.17
C GLY A 243 17.46 40.14 -12.81
N ALA A 244 16.92 38.93 -12.73
CA ALA A 244 15.55 38.66 -13.15
C ALA A 244 14.56 39.31 -12.17
N LYS A 245 13.44 39.84 -12.70
CA LYS A 245 12.35 40.37 -11.90
C LYS A 245 11.62 39.24 -11.19
N GLU A 246 11.12 39.48 -9.98
CA GLU A 246 10.42 38.47 -9.18
C GLU A 246 9.16 37.90 -9.86
N ASP A 247 8.59 38.61 -10.83
CA ASP A 247 7.44 38.18 -11.62
C ASP A 247 7.69 36.88 -12.44
N ILE A 248 8.95 36.46 -12.63
CA ILE A 248 9.28 35.16 -13.21
C ILE A 248 8.76 34.01 -12.34
N ILE A 249 8.65 34.21 -11.02
CA ILE A 249 8.23 33.18 -10.07
C ILE A 249 6.78 32.81 -10.32
N GLU A 250 5.89 33.81 -10.43
CA GLU A 250 4.46 33.58 -10.69
C GLU A 250 4.25 32.92 -12.06
N ARG A 251 5.01 33.34 -13.07
CA ARG A 251 4.97 32.70 -14.40
C ARG A 251 5.43 31.25 -14.36
N ALA A 252 6.49 30.94 -13.62
CA ALA A 252 6.97 29.58 -13.43
C ALA A 252 5.95 28.71 -12.68
N ILE A 253 5.36 29.21 -11.58
CA ILE A 253 4.29 28.52 -10.84
C ILE A 253 3.12 28.17 -11.76
N SER A 254 2.72 29.07 -12.66
CA SER A 254 1.60 28.81 -13.59
C SER A 254 1.85 27.65 -14.58
N LYS A 255 3.11 27.23 -14.75
CA LYS A 255 3.53 26.11 -15.63
C LYS A 255 3.75 24.80 -14.89
N MET A 256 3.64 24.80 -13.56
CA MET A 256 3.82 23.63 -12.73
C MET A 256 2.70 22.62 -12.96
N ILE A 257 3.07 21.35 -13.14
CA ILE A 257 2.14 20.25 -13.40
C ILE A 257 2.25 19.26 -12.25
N LEU A 258 1.16 19.09 -11.49
CA LEU A 258 1.07 18.03 -10.49
C LEU A 258 1.21 16.65 -11.15
N THR A 259 1.90 15.76 -10.45
CA THR A 259 1.98 14.34 -10.82
C THR A 259 0.57 13.74 -10.85
N ALA A 260 0.31 12.89 -11.83
CA ALA A 260 -1.00 12.26 -11.97
C ALA A 260 -1.34 11.51 -10.68
N GLY A 261 -2.57 11.66 -10.21
CA GLY A 261 -3.01 11.10 -8.93
C GLY A 261 -2.66 11.96 -7.71
N GLY A 262 -1.79 12.98 -7.81
CA GLY A 262 -1.32 13.74 -6.64
C GLY A 262 -2.44 14.35 -5.79
N ARG A 263 -3.46 14.95 -6.41
CA ARG A 263 -4.64 15.46 -5.68
C ARG A 263 -5.43 14.35 -4.98
N THR A 264 -5.62 13.21 -5.64
CA THR A 264 -6.32 12.05 -5.07
C THR A 264 -5.54 11.46 -3.92
N PHE A 265 -4.22 11.38 -4.05
CA PHE A 265 -3.30 10.93 -3.02
C PHE A 265 -3.46 11.77 -1.75
N ILE A 266 -3.24 13.09 -1.84
CA ILE A 266 -3.31 13.98 -0.68
C ILE A 266 -4.72 13.98 -0.06
N ARG A 267 -5.77 14.12 -0.86
CA ARG A 267 -7.16 14.10 -0.37
C ARG A 267 -7.48 12.81 0.38
N THR A 268 -7.06 11.65 -0.13
CA THR A 268 -7.29 10.36 0.52
C THR A 268 -6.53 10.26 1.84
N LEU A 269 -5.26 10.66 1.87
CA LEU A 269 -4.45 10.70 3.09
C LEU A 269 -5.10 11.56 4.17
N LYS A 270 -5.59 12.75 3.80
CA LYS A 270 -6.33 13.63 4.71
C LYS A 270 -7.56 12.96 5.32
N ARG A 271 -8.36 12.25 4.51
CA ARG A 271 -9.53 11.48 5.01
C ARG A 271 -9.14 10.38 6.00
N LEU A 272 -7.97 9.79 5.80
CA LEU A 272 -7.40 8.77 6.68
C LEU A 272 -6.74 9.37 7.95
N GLY A 273 -6.74 10.70 8.09
CA GLY A 273 -6.20 11.40 9.24
C GLY A 273 -4.67 11.53 9.23
N TYR A 274 -4.05 11.41 8.05
CA TYR A 274 -2.61 11.65 7.93
C TYR A 274 -2.28 13.13 8.01
N LYS A 275 -1.14 13.42 8.61
CA LYS A 275 -0.37 14.64 8.35
C LYS A 275 0.39 14.49 7.05
N VAL A 276 0.36 15.52 6.23
CA VAL A 276 1.06 15.55 4.95
C VAL A 276 2.04 16.71 4.93
N ALA A 277 3.30 16.40 4.65
CA ALA A 277 4.37 17.39 4.53
C ALA A 277 5.06 17.29 3.17
N ILE A 278 5.60 18.41 2.71
CA ILE A 278 6.57 18.44 1.60
C ILE A 278 7.91 19.01 2.07
N ILE A 279 9.00 18.39 1.64
CA ILE A 279 10.36 18.86 1.88
C ILE A 279 11.12 18.89 0.56
N SER A 280 11.43 20.10 0.10
CA SER A 280 11.97 20.33 -1.24
C SER A 280 13.34 21.01 -1.19
N GLY A 281 14.19 20.67 -2.15
CA GLY A 281 15.37 21.45 -2.50
C GLY A 281 15.07 22.68 -3.37
N GLY A 282 13.83 22.83 -3.82
CA GLY A 282 13.31 23.99 -4.55
C GLY A 282 13.03 25.17 -3.62
N PHE A 283 12.04 26.01 -3.96
CA PHE A 283 11.89 27.35 -3.36
C PHE A 283 10.52 27.61 -2.74
N ALA A 284 10.51 28.41 -1.66
CA ALA A 284 9.34 28.73 -0.85
C ALA A 284 8.09 29.16 -1.63
N PRO A 285 8.16 30.04 -2.64
CA PRO A 285 6.94 30.43 -3.38
C PRO A 285 6.20 29.25 -4.05
N PHE A 286 6.93 28.20 -4.45
CA PHE A 286 6.35 27.02 -5.10
C PHE A 286 5.75 26.06 -4.07
N THR A 287 6.48 25.78 -2.99
CA THR A 287 6.00 24.91 -1.92
C THR A 287 4.84 25.56 -1.17
N ASP A 288 4.84 26.88 -0.96
CA ASP A 288 3.73 27.64 -0.37
C ASP A 288 2.49 27.65 -1.28
N HIS A 289 2.68 27.63 -2.61
CA HIS A 289 1.58 27.47 -3.55
C HIS A 289 0.95 26.09 -3.40
N LEU A 290 1.77 25.03 -3.46
CA LEU A 290 1.32 23.63 -3.31
C LEU A 290 0.67 23.39 -1.94
N ALA A 291 1.23 23.95 -0.87
CA ALA A 291 0.71 23.83 0.48
C ALA A 291 -0.70 24.39 0.61
N ARG A 292 -0.95 25.59 0.06
CA ARG A 292 -2.29 26.19 0.04
C ARG A 292 -3.25 25.46 -0.87
N GLU A 293 -2.78 25.05 -2.05
CA GLU A 293 -3.59 24.39 -3.06
C GLU A 293 -4.08 23.00 -2.63
N LEU A 294 -3.22 22.25 -1.92
CA LEU A 294 -3.48 20.87 -1.50
C LEU A 294 -3.79 20.73 0.00
N ASP A 295 -3.88 21.86 0.72
CA ASP A 295 -4.11 21.91 2.17
C ASP A 295 -3.06 21.12 2.97
N LEU A 296 -1.78 21.28 2.65
CA LEU A 296 -0.70 20.54 3.32
C LEU A 296 -0.46 21.05 4.75
N ASP A 297 -0.07 20.15 5.66
CA ASP A 297 0.17 20.48 7.08
C ASP A 297 1.54 21.16 7.28
N HIS A 298 2.54 20.79 6.47
CA HIS A 298 3.90 21.33 6.54
C HIS A 298 4.52 21.50 5.15
N ALA A 299 5.30 22.55 4.96
CA ALA A 299 6.09 22.78 3.76
C ALA A 299 7.45 23.38 4.11
N TYR A 300 8.53 22.76 3.63
CA TYR A 300 9.90 23.24 3.81
C TYR A 300 10.62 23.28 2.46
N SER A 301 11.37 24.36 2.24
CA SER A 301 12.12 24.61 1.01
C SER A 301 13.20 25.67 1.22
N ASN A 302 14.09 25.83 0.24
CA ASN A 302 15.03 26.95 0.21
C ASN A 302 14.31 28.28 -0.04
N THR A 303 14.97 29.39 0.28
CA THR A 303 14.42 30.74 0.05
C THR A 303 15.29 31.49 -0.94
N LEU A 304 14.71 31.96 -2.05
CA LEU A 304 15.40 32.84 -2.99
C LEU A 304 15.50 34.24 -2.41
N GLN A 305 16.68 34.84 -2.46
CA GLN A 305 16.84 36.22 -2.03
C GLN A 305 16.32 37.19 -3.09
N VAL A 306 15.42 38.09 -2.66
CA VAL A 306 14.83 39.14 -3.49
C VAL A 306 15.11 40.50 -2.86
N VAL A 307 15.65 41.43 -3.64
CA VAL A 307 15.88 42.83 -3.22
C VAL A 307 15.26 43.75 -4.25
N ASP A 308 14.41 44.67 -3.79
CA ASP A 308 13.70 45.65 -4.64
C ASP A 308 12.94 44.99 -5.84
N GLY A 309 12.35 43.82 -5.61
CA GLY A 309 11.60 43.06 -6.62
C GLY A 309 12.47 42.35 -7.67
N VAL A 310 13.78 42.18 -7.39
CA VAL A 310 14.75 41.56 -8.28
C VAL A 310 15.48 40.43 -7.55
N LEU A 311 15.64 39.29 -8.24
CA LEU A 311 16.41 38.15 -7.75
C LEU A 311 17.90 38.51 -7.67
N THR A 312 18.53 38.30 -6.52
CA THR A 312 19.96 38.60 -6.34
C THR A 312 20.87 37.50 -6.90
N GLY A 313 20.31 36.30 -7.13
CA GLY A 313 21.04 35.11 -7.51
C GLY A 313 21.62 34.33 -6.32
N GLU A 314 21.14 34.60 -5.10
CA GLU A 314 21.58 33.94 -3.87
C GLU A 314 20.40 33.20 -3.19
N VAL A 315 20.73 32.19 -2.38
CA VAL A 315 19.79 31.47 -1.52
C VAL A 315 19.98 31.94 -0.08
N GLU A 316 18.88 32.23 0.63
CA GLU A 316 18.91 32.66 2.03
C GLU A 316 18.92 31.48 3.00
N GLY A 317 19.62 31.67 4.12
CA GLY A 317 19.60 30.73 5.24
C GLY A 317 20.36 29.43 4.99
N GLU A 318 19.95 28.39 5.71
CA GLU A 318 20.50 27.05 5.61
C GLU A 318 19.86 26.33 4.42
N ILE A 319 20.69 25.76 3.54
CA ILE A 319 20.22 25.04 2.36
C ILE A 319 19.68 23.66 2.77
N ILE A 320 18.53 23.31 2.22
CA ILE A 320 17.93 21.98 2.38
C ILE A 320 18.63 21.01 1.42
N ASP A 321 19.67 20.37 1.94
CA ASP A 321 20.33 19.22 1.31
C ASP A 321 19.73 17.89 1.79
N ALA A 322 20.36 16.78 1.40
CA ALA A 322 19.88 15.43 1.69
C ALA A 322 19.78 15.12 3.19
N ASP A 323 20.78 15.52 3.98
CA ASP A 323 20.80 15.31 5.43
C ASP A 323 19.79 16.22 6.13
N ARG A 324 19.62 17.44 5.61
CA ARG A 324 18.60 18.36 6.12
C ARG A 324 17.20 17.86 5.86
N LYS A 325 16.91 17.21 4.71
CA LYS A 325 15.61 16.55 4.48
C LYS A 325 15.30 15.51 5.54
N ALA A 326 16.28 14.67 5.88
CA ALA A 326 16.14 13.64 6.90
C ALA A 326 15.91 14.23 8.30
N THR A 327 16.60 15.31 8.64
CA THR A 327 16.43 16.01 9.92
C THR A 327 15.06 16.67 10.02
N LEU A 328 14.58 17.28 8.92
CA LEU A 328 13.26 17.90 8.86
C LEU A 328 12.11 16.87 9.00
N LEU A 329 12.26 15.67 8.44
CA LEU A 329 11.32 14.57 8.69
C LEU A 329 11.20 14.28 10.19
N GLU A 330 12.32 14.17 10.91
CA GLU A 330 12.34 13.93 12.35
C GLU A 330 11.71 15.09 13.13
N ASP A 331 12.02 16.33 12.77
CA ASP A 331 11.46 17.53 13.40
C ASP A 331 9.92 17.58 13.24
N ILE A 332 9.40 17.26 12.05
CA ILE A 332 7.96 17.24 11.79
C ILE A 332 7.30 16.12 12.61
N ALA A 333 7.87 14.92 12.56
CA ALA A 333 7.37 13.77 13.31
C ALA A 333 7.31 14.07 14.82
N LEU A 334 8.36 14.68 15.36
CA LEU A 334 8.42 15.11 16.76
C LEU A 334 7.34 16.15 17.10
N ARG A 335 7.17 17.18 16.25
CA ARG A 335 6.16 18.23 16.47
C ARG A 335 4.73 17.70 16.44
N GLU A 336 4.46 16.72 15.59
CA GLU A 336 3.15 16.07 15.47
C GLU A 336 2.94 14.94 16.50
N GLY A 337 3.96 14.57 17.28
CA GLY A 337 3.90 13.47 18.22
C GLY A 337 3.77 12.10 17.55
N ILE A 338 4.31 11.95 16.34
CA ILE A 338 4.25 10.74 15.52
C ILE A 338 5.61 10.02 15.60
N PRO A 339 5.67 8.75 16.04
CA PRO A 339 6.90 7.95 16.00
C PRO A 339 7.41 7.78 14.56
N LEU A 340 8.73 7.70 14.38
CA LEU A 340 9.34 7.57 13.04
C LEU A 340 8.86 6.31 12.31
N GLU A 341 8.58 5.23 13.03
CA GLU A 341 8.04 3.98 12.48
C GLU A 341 6.65 4.15 11.86
N GLN A 342 5.96 5.26 12.17
CA GLN A 342 4.65 5.64 11.63
C GLN A 342 4.76 6.70 10.53
N THR A 343 5.96 6.96 10.01
CA THR A 343 6.20 7.92 8.93
C THR A 343 6.44 7.21 7.61
N VAL A 344 6.00 7.82 6.52
CA VAL A 344 6.26 7.39 5.15
C VAL A 344 6.99 8.51 4.43
N ALA A 345 8.12 8.21 3.80
CA ALA A 345 8.87 9.16 2.99
C ALA A 345 8.83 8.75 1.52
N ILE A 346 8.59 9.71 0.62
CA ILE A 346 8.46 9.48 -0.82
C ILE A 346 9.39 10.43 -1.56
N GLY A 347 10.22 9.91 -2.45
CA GLY A 347 11.13 10.70 -3.29
C GLY A 347 11.62 9.92 -4.51
N ASP A 348 12.28 10.60 -5.43
CA ASP A 348 12.77 10.04 -6.70
C ASP A 348 14.30 10.06 -6.83
N GLY A 349 14.97 10.93 -6.08
CA GLY A 349 16.39 11.23 -6.23
C GLY A 349 17.29 10.71 -5.11
N ALA A 350 18.60 10.64 -5.39
CA ALA A 350 19.59 10.22 -4.38
C ALA A 350 19.66 11.17 -3.17
N ASN A 351 19.25 12.43 -3.36
CA ASN A 351 19.07 13.43 -2.30
C ASN A 351 17.99 13.05 -1.27
N ASP A 352 17.06 12.15 -1.61
CA ASP A 352 16.02 11.70 -0.68
C ASP A 352 16.44 10.48 0.12
N LEU A 353 17.55 9.82 -0.25
CA LEU A 353 17.98 8.57 0.36
C LEU A 353 18.10 8.64 1.89
N PRO A 354 18.72 9.69 2.49
CA PRO A 354 18.78 9.80 3.95
C PRO A 354 17.39 9.92 4.58
N MET A 355 16.47 10.67 3.95
CA MET A 355 15.09 10.83 4.41
C MET A 355 14.33 9.50 4.35
N LEU A 356 14.43 8.77 3.23
CA LEU A 356 13.78 7.46 3.07
C LEU A 356 14.28 6.44 4.09
N LYS A 357 15.59 6.41 4.35
CA LYS A 357 16.19 5.50 5.35
C LYS A 357 15.77 5.79 6.80
N LYS A 358 15.38 7.03 7.11
CA LYS A 358 14.91 7.40 8.44
C LYS A 358 13.43 7.15 8.66
N ALA A 359 12.64 7.09 7.58
CA ALA A 359 11.22 6.84 7.67
C ALA A 359 10.91 5.40 8.07
N GLY A 360 9.71 5.16 8.61
CA GLY A 360 9.21 3.82 8.86
C GLY A 360 8.93 3.05 7.57
N LEU A 361 8.64 3.77 6.48
CA LEU A 361 8.52 3.24 5.12
C LEU A 361 9.06 4.26 4.11
N GLY A 362 10.18 3.94 3.46
CA GLY A 362 10.74 4.70 2.36
C GLY A 362 10.28 4.17 1.00
N ILE A 363 9.64 5.03 0.20
CA ILE A 363 9.11 4.69 -1.13
C ILE A 363 9.85 5.47 -2.21
N ALA A 364 10.54 4.75 -3.08
CA ALA A 364 11.17 5.32 -4.27
C ALA A 364 10.11 5.47 -5.40
N PHE A 365 9.77 6.70 -5.78
CA PHE A 365 8.76 6.98 -6.79
C PHE A 365 9.40 7.34 -8.14
N ASN A 366 9.17 6.52 -9.17
CA ASN A 366 9.80 6.65 -10.51
C ASN A 366 11.30 6.98 -10.44
N ALA A 367 11.96 6.39 -9.44
CA ALA A 367 13.26 6.82 -9.00
C ALA A 367 14.40 6.28 -9.86
N LYS A 368 15.55 6.94 -9.75
CA LYS A 368 16.79 6.43 -10.33
C LYS A 368 17.21 5.10 -9.68
N PRO A 369 17.97 4.23 -10.40
CA PRO A 369 18.34 2.90 -9.90
C PRO A 369 18.94 2.89 -8.49
N ALA A 370 19.82 3.85 -8.18
CA ALA A 370 20.48 3.93 -6.88
C ALA A 370 19.52 4.14 -5.69
N LEU A 371 18.48 4.97 -5.85
CA LEU A 371 17.45 5.15 -4.80
C LEU A 371 16.52 3.93 -4.76
N ARG A 372 16.14 3.43 -5.94
CA ARG A 372 15.24 2.28 -6.10
C ARG A 372 15.74 1.03 -5.38
N GLU A 373 17.05 0.76 -5.46
CA GLU A 373 17.69 -0.39 -4.81
C GLU A 373 17.84 -0.23 -3.29
N ALA A 374 17.81 1.00 -2.79
CA ALA A 374 18.08 1.31 -1.39
C ALA A 374 16.84 1.67 -0.57
N ALA A 375 15.69 1.90 -1.22
CA ALA A 375 14.39 2.13 -0.59
C ALA A 375 13.74 0.80 -0.15
N ASP A 376 12.80 0.87 0.79
CA ASP A 376 12.06 -0.32 1.25
C ASP A 376 11.16 -0.88 0.16
N THR A 377 10.61 0.01 -0.68
CA THR A 377 9.84 -0.35 -1.86
C THR A 377 9.97 0.73 -2.93
N ALA A 378 9.61 0.37 -4.16
CA ALA A 378 9.62 1.27 -5.30
C ALA A 378 8.30 1.20 -6.06
N LEU A 379 7.92 2.31 -6.68
CA LEU A 379 6.76 2.43 -7.56
C LEU A 379 7.22 3.03 -8.88
N ASN A 380 7.15 2.29 -9.99
CA ASN A 380 7.66 2.71 -11.30
C ASN A 380 6.54 3.03 -12.31
N VAL A 381 5.34 3.32 -11.79
CA VAL A 381 4.20 3.79 -12.58
C VAL A 381 4.00 5.30 -12.37
N PRO A 382 3.56 6.06 -13.38
CA PRO A 382 3.51 7.53 -13.33
C PRO A 382 2.29 8.08 -12.58
N TYR A 383 1.82 7.38 -11.54
CA TYR A 383 0.61 7.68 -10.77
C TYR A 383 0.92 7.69 -9.28
N LEU A 384 0.95 8.88 -8.67
CA LEU A 384 1.31 9.03 -7.26
C LEU A 384 0.26 8.39 -6.33
N ASP A 385 -1.01 8.37 -6.73
CA ASP A 385 -2.08 7.72 -5.98
C ASP A 385 -2.00 6.19 -5.99
N ALA A 386 -1.14 5.58 -6.82
CA ALA A 386 -0.91 4.14 -6.74
C ALA A 386 -0.20 3.71 -5.45
N ILE A 387 0.46 4.65 -4.74
CA ILE A 387 1.02 4.42 -3.40
C ILE A 387 -0.09 4.04 -2.40
N LEU A 388 -1.32 4.54 -2.58
CA LEU A 388 -2.46 4.17 -1.72
C LEU A 388 -2.69 2.66 -1.70
N PHE A 389 -2.48 1.99 -2.83
CA PHE A 389 -2.61 0.53 -2.93
C PHE A 389 -1.54 -0.18 -2.09
N MET A 390 -0.30 0.33 -2.08
CA MET A 390 0.74 -0.19 -1.18
C MET A 390 0.36 -0.03 0.29
N LEU A 391 -0.29 1.09 0.64
CA LEU A 391 -0.81 1.34 1.99
C LEU A 391 -2.10 0.55 2.31
N GLY A 392 -2.57 -0.30 1.39
CA GLY A 392 -3.74 -1.17 1.59
C GLY A 392 -5.09 -0.50 1.40
N VAL A 393 -5.13 0.67 0.75
CA VAL A 393 -6.36 1.37 0.38
C VAL A 393 -6.74 0.95 -1.03
N SER A 394 -7.95 0.43 -1.22
CA SER A 394 -8.45 0.03 -2.54
C SER A 394 -8.98 1.21 -3.35
N ARG A 395 -9.01 1.05 -4.68
CA ARG A 395 -9.58 2.04 -5.59
C ARG A 395 -11.06 2.26 -5.31
N GLU A 396 -11.79 1.20 -4.99
CA GLU A 396 -13.21 1.27 -4.64
C GLU A 396 -13.46 2.11 -3.38
N GLU A 397 -12.59 2.01 -2.36
CA GLU A 397 -12.68 2.86 -1.15
C GLU A 397 -12.44 4.33 -1.48
N VAL A 398 -11.46 4.64 -2.33
CA VAL A 398 -11.19 6.02 -2.78
C VAL A 398 -12.41 6.60 -3.51
N GLU A 399 -12.96 5.85 -4.47
CA GLU A 399 -14.12 6.29 -5.27
C GLU A 399 -15.39 6.45 -4.43
N ALA A 400 -15.64 5.51 -3.51
CA ALA A 400 -16.78 5.60 -2.60
C ALA A 400 -16.68 6.83 -1.70
N ALA A 401 -15.49 7.14 -1.18
CA ALA A 401 -15.27 8.34 -0.37
C ALA A 401 -15.38 9.63 -1.20
N ASP A 402 -14.90 9.64 -2.45
CA ASP A 402 -15.04 10.79 -3.36
C ASP A 402 -16.51 11.09 -3.72
N ALA A 403 -17.33 10.05 -3.92
CA ALA A 403 -18.74 10.21 -4.23
C ALA A 403 -19.55 10.87 -3.10
N LEU A 404 -19.11 10.73 -1.84
CA LEU A 404 -19.77 11.34 -0.68
C LEU A 404 -19.58 12.87 -0.64
N ASP A 405 -18.41 13.35 -1.06
CA ASP A 405 -18.12 14.80 -1.09
C ASP A 405 -18.97 15.50 -2.17
N THR A 406 -19.13 14.87 -3.34
CA THR A 406 -19.96 15.41 -4.42
C THR A 406 -21.45 15.45 -4.10
N ASN A 407 -21.92 14.60 -3.18
CA ASN A 407 -23.31 14.60 -2.71
C ASN A 407 -23.55 15.55 -1.53
N SER A 408 -22.48 16.08 -0.94
CA SER A 408 -22.52 17.00 0.21
C SER A 408 -22.35 18.48 -0.18
N GLN A 409 -22.07 18.74 -1.46
CA GLN A 409 -22.06 20.07 -2.11
C GLN A 409 -23.35 20.26 -2.90
#